data_AF-A0A8T7JTA9-F1
#
_entry.id   AF-A0A8T7JTA9-F1
#
_cell.length_a   1.000
_cell.length_b   1.000
_cell.length_c   1.000
_cell.angle_alpha   90.00
_cell.angle_beta   90.00
_cell.angle_gamma   90.00
#
_symmetry.space_group_name_H-M   'P 1'
#
loop_
_entity.id
_entity.type
_entity.pdbx_description
1 polymer ?
#
loop_
_entity_poly.entity_id
_entity_poly.type
_entity_poly.pdbx_seq_one_letter_code
_entity_poly.pdbx_strand_id
1 'polypeptide(L)'
;MSTKLSPIWDVIVIGGGAAGFFAAIRAAEENSNLRALILEKASQTLGKVLISGGGRCNVTHACFEPVKLITHYPRGGNELRGAFSRFQPKNTVEWFESRNVKLKVESDGRMFPVTDDSNTIANCLRDAAKQARVRIELGASVLGVEKTPQGGFRLEVQKEAQKVFIQTKKLMFATGGDRKSQSLIQSLGHSIVPQVPSLFTFNIKDKRIDGLAGVAVEDVTVKIDGLTARGPLLITHWGMSGPAVLRLSAWGARILFDKHYASLLTVNWLGDYKLDATLEVLQRNKDWHENARKKVSANSAFSQVPLRLWKQLVYFIGDKNWADVSKAELQKLAQELIAGEYKIQGKGQFKDEFVTCGGVSLKEVDFKTMQSRIVDG
;
A
#
# COMPACT_ATOMS: atom_id res chain seq x y z
N MET A 1 -34.81 -0.30 -36.99
CA MET A 1 -33.43 -0.83 -36.89
C MET A 1 -33.41 -1.90 -35.82
N SER A 2 -33.13 -3.15 -36.20
CA SER A 2 -33.09 -4.29 -35.29
C SER A 2 -31.98 -4.10 -34.25
N THR A 3 -32.34 -3.65 -33.05
CA THR A 3 -31.49 -3.72 -31.86
C THR A 3 -31.29 -5.18 -31.49
N LYS A 4 -30.32 -5.85 -32.11
CA LYS A 4 -29.85 -7.15 -31.63
C LYS A 4 -29.40 -6.95 -30.18
N LEU A 5 -30.22 -7.37 -29.23
CA LEU A 5 -29.85 -7.42 -27.82
C LEU A 5 -28.61 -8.30 -27.72
N SER A 6 -27.49 -7.68 -27.33
CA SER A 6 -26.28 -8.39 -26.96
C SER A 6 -26.64 -9.47 -25.93
N PRO A 7 -26.07 -10.68 -26.01
CA PRO A 7 -26.33 -11.71 -25.00
C PRO A 7 -26.09 -11.17 -23.59
N ILE A 8 -27.04 -11.41 -22.68
CA ILE A 8 -26.97 -10.96 -21.27
C ILE A 8 -25.80 -11.65 -20.57
N TRP A 9 -24.83 -10.89 -20.07
CA TRP A 9 -23.71 -11.45 -19.30
C TRP A 9 -24.20 -12.03 -17.98
N ASP A 10 -23.56 -13.09 -17.49
CA ASP A 10 -23.89 -13.60 -16.16
C ASP A 10 -23.25 -12.74 -15.08
N VAL A 11 -22.02 -12.26 -15.33
CA VAL A 11 -21.35 -11.26 -14.50
C VAL A 11 -20.56 -10.26 -15.36
N ILE A 12 -20.66 -8.99 -14.99
CA ILE A 12 -19.74 -7.95 -15.46
C ILE A 12 -18.92 -7.46 -14.27
N VAL A 13 -17.62 -7.34 -14.48
CA VAL A 13 -16.66 -6.76 -13.55
C VAL A 13 -16.13 -5.46 -14.15
N ILE A 14 -16.34 -4.34 -13.46
CA ILE A 14 -15.79 -3.04 -13.87
C ILE A 14 -14.42 -2.87 -13.21
N GLY A 15 -13.36 -2.84 -14.00
CA GLY A 15 -11.97 -2.69 -13.56
C GLY A 15 -11.13 -3.96 -13.76
N GLY A 16 -10.07 -3.85 -14.55
CA GLY A 16 -9.12 -4.92 -14.87
C GLY A 16 -7.91 -4.97 -13.95
N GLY A 17 -8.11 -4.71 -12.65
CA GLY A 17 -7.08 -4.85 -11.61
C GLY A 17 -7.03 -6.26 -11.00
N ALA A 18 -6.19 -6.45 -9.98
CA ALA A 18 -6.02 -7.76 -9.31
C ALA A 18 -7.35 -8.35 -8.81
N ALA A 19 -8.16 -7.54 -8.11
CA ALA A 19 -9.46 -8.00 -7.60
C ALA A 19 -10.43 -8.38 -8.72
N GLY A 20 -10.45 -7.61 -9.82
CA GLY A 20 -11.36 -7.86 -10.93
C GLY A 20 -11.00 -9.13 -11.71
N PHE A 21 -9.71 -9.33 -11.97
CA PHE A 21 -9.20 -10.57 -12.56
C PHE A 21 -9.51 -11.77 -11.68
N PHE A 22 -9.12 -11.71 -10.41
CA PHE A 22 -9.27 -12.83 -9.50
C PHE A 22 -10.75 -13.22 -9.33
N ALA A 23 -11.65 -12.25 -9.15
CA ALA A 23 -13.07 -12.52 -9.02
C ALA A 23 -13.68 -13.14 -10.30
N ALA A 24 -13.35 -12.62 -11.48
CA ALA A 24 -13.87 -13.15 -12.74
C ALA A 24 -13.35 -14.57 -13.02
N ILE A 25 -12.06 -14.83 -12.76
CA ILE A 25 -11.46 -16.15 -12.88
C ILE A 25 -12.16 -17.13 -11.95
N ARG A 26 -12.26 -16.81 -10.65
CA ARG A 26 -12.92 -17.69 -9.67
C ARG A 26 -14.37 -17.97 -10.04
N ALA A 27 -15.13 -16.96 -10.46
CA ALA A 27 -16.52 -17.17 -10.89
C ALA A 27 -16.64 -18.14 -12.07
N ALA A 28 -15.75 -18.02 -13.06
CA ALA A 28 -15.73 -18.89 -14.24
C ALA A 28 -15.15 -20.29 -13.96
N GLU A 29 -14.24 -20.42 -13.00
CA GLU A 29 -13.72 -21.72 -12.52
C GLU A 29 -14.77 -22.53 -11.76
N GLU A 30 -15.61 -21.86 -10.95
CA GLU A 30 -16.72 -22.52 -10.23
C GLU A 30 -17.89 -22.89 -11.14
N ASN A 31 -18.06 -22.18 -12.27
CA ASN A 31 -19.08 -22.48 -13.27
C ASN A 31 -18.55 -22.20 -14.68
N SER A 32 -18.10 -23.25 -15.37
CA SER A 32 -17.50 -23.16 -16.71
C SER A 32 -18.44 -22.63 -17.81
N ASN A 33 -19.75 -22.59 -17.55
CA ASN A 33 -20.75 -22.05 -18.48
C ASN A 33 -21.05 -20.55 -18.22
N LEU A 34 -20.50 -20.00 -17.14
CA LEU A 34 -20.71 -18.61 -16.74
C LEU A 34 -20.00 -17.67 -17.71
N ARG A 35 -20.76 -16.73 -18.28
CA ARG A 35 -20.20 -15.68 -19.15
C ARG A 35 -19.77 -14.49 -18.31
N ALA A 36 -18.46 -14.37 -18.11
CA ALA A 36 -17.83 -13.26 -17.40
C ALA A 36 -17.20 -12.25 -18.37
N LEU A 37 -17.42 -10.97 -18.09
CA LEU A 37 -16.82 -9.85 -18.83
C LEU A 37 -16.13 -8.88 -17.86
N ILE A 38 -14.85 -8.60 -18.09
CA ILE A 38 -14.13 -7.50 -17.46
C ILE A 38 -14.12 -6.30 -18.40
N LEU A 39 -14.57 -5.14 -17.91
CA LEU A 39 -14.47 -3.85 -18.59
C LEU A 39 -13.33 -3.04 -17.99
N GLU A 40 -12.33 -2.68 -18.79
CA GLU A 40 -11.21 -1.83 -18.39
C GLU A 40 -11.19 -0.55 -19.23
N LYS A 41 -11.16 0.61 -18.56
CA LYS A 41 -11.12 1.91 -19.23
C LYS A 41 -9.77 2.19 -19.89
N ALA A 42 -8.68 1.66 -19.31
CA ALA A 42 -7.34 1.82 -19.83
C ALA A 42 -7.09 0.94 -21.06
N SER A 43 -6.02 1.25 -21.79
CA SER A 43 -5.53 0.43 -22.90
C SER A 43 -4.80 -0.84 -22.42
N GLN A 44 -4.60 -1.01 -21.12
CA GLN A 44 -3.92 -2.15 -20.52
C GLN A 44 -4.55 -2.51 -19.16
N THR A 45 -4.54 -3.79 -18.82
CA THR A 45 -4.97 -4.31 -17.51
C THR A 45 -3.80 -4.48 -16.55
N LEU A 46 -4.12 -4.63 -15.26
CA LEU A 46 -3.15 -4.97 -14.21
C LEU A 46 -2.04 -3.92 -14.04
N GLY A 47 -2.23 -2.69 -14.51
CA GLY A 47 -1.22 -1.62 -14.44
C GLY A 47 -0.67 -1.40 -13.02
N LYS A 48 -1.53 -1.41 -12.00
CA LYS A 48 -1.09 -1.32 -10.60
C LYS A 48 -0.32 -2.55 -10.12
N VAL A 49 -0.63 -3.75 -10.62
CA VAL A 49 0.13 -4.97 -10.31
C VAL A 49 1.54 -4.85 -10.89
N LEU A 50 1.65 -4.38 -12.13
CA LEU A 50 2.93 -4.23 -12.83
C LEU A 50 3.91 -3.29 -12.12
N ILE A 51 3.43 -2.20 -11.52
CA ILE A 51 4.30 -1.24 -10.80
C ILE A 51 4.47 -1.57 -9.31
N SER A 52 3.66 -2.48 -8.75
CA SER A 52 3.67 -2.78 -7.32
C SER A 52 5.00 -3.42 -6.86
N GLY A 53 5.37 -3.19 -5.60
CA GLY A 53 6.61 -3.77 -5.04
C GLY A 53 7.89 -3.33 -5.75
N GLY A 54 7.88 -2.15 -6.39
CA GLY A 54 8.99 -1.65 -7.19
C GLY A 54 9.18 -2.43 -8.50
N GLY A 55 8.08 -2.88 -9.12
CA GLY A 55 8.13 -3.71 -10.32
C GLY A 55 8.27 -5.21 -10.07
N ARG A 56 8.41 -5.64 -8.81
CA ARG A 56 8.54 -7.06 -8.44
C ARG A 56 7.22 -7.73 -8.08
N CYS A 57 6.20 -6.94 -7.75
CA CYS A 57 4.92 -7.33 -7.17
C CYS A 57 5.03 -8.02 -5.80
N ASN A 58 4.79 -7.26 -4.72
CA ASN A 58 4.55 -7.84 -3.40
C ASN A 58 3.15 -8.46 -3.38
N VAL A 59 3.07 -9.77 -3.68
CA VAL A 59 1.83 -10.50 -3.97
C VAL A 59 0.96 -10.66 -2.73
N THR A 60 1.58 -11.03 -1.63
CA THR A 60 0.92 -11.31 -0.35
C THR A 60 1.91 -11.19 0.81
N HIS A 61 1.52 -11.56 2.02
CA HIS A 61 2.37 -11.54 3.21
C HIS A 61 2.33 -12.88 3.92
N ALA A 62 3.48 -13.33 4.45
CA ALA A 62 3.65 -14.57 5.20
C ALA A 62 3.03 -14.48 6.60
N CYS A 63 1.71 -14.26 6.63
CA CYS A 63 0.87 -14.22 7.82
C CYS A 63 -0.35 -15.11 7.56
N PHE A 64 -0.25 -16.37 7.99
CA PHE A 64 -1.22 -17.43 7.66
C PHE A 64 -2.29 -17.65 8.74
N GLU A 65 -2.37 -16.73 9.71
CA GLU A 65 -3.37 -16.73 10.76
C GLU A 65 -4.33 -15.57 10.53
N PRO A 66 -5.62 -15.80 10.22
CA PRO A 66 -6.56 -14.73 9.93
C PRO A 66 -6.67 -13.69 11.04
N VAL A 67 -6.65 -14.13 12.30
CA VAL A 67 -6.74 -13.24 13.49
C VAL A 67 -5.55 -12.29 13.57
N LYS A 68 -4.36 -12.74 13.18
CA LYS A 68 -3.15 -11.90 13.12
C LYS A 68 -3.12 -11.06 11.84
N LEU A 69 -3.61 -11.60 10.72
CA LEU A 69 -3.63 -10.89 9.44
C LEU A 69 -4.49 -9.63 9.52
N ILE A 70 -5.68 -9.70 10.12
CA ILE A 70 -6.58 -8.55 10.23
C ILE A 70 -5.99 -7.37 11.00
N THR A 71 -5.03 -7.59 11.91
CA THR A 71 -4.38 -6.50 12.67
C THR A 71 -3.45 -5.65 11.80
N HIS A 72 -3.14 -6.09 10.58
CA HIS A 72 -2.34 -5.33 9.62
C HIS A 72 -3.19 -4.39 8.76
N TYR A 73 -4.52 -4.46 8.87
CA TYR A 73 -5.45 -3.61 8.16
C TYR A 73 -5.93 -2.49 9.10
N PRO A 74 -5.57 -1.22 8.86
CA PRO A 74 -5.94 -0.13 9.75
C PRO A 74 -7.45 0.10 9.85
N ARG A 75 -8.19 -0.38 8.85
CA ARG A 75 -9.64 -0.23 8.68
C ARG A 75 -10.17 -1.51 8.02
N GLY A 76 -11.38 -1.93 8.36
CA GLY A 76 -12.03 -3.09 7.76
C GLY A 76 -11.53 -4.46 8.28
N GLY A 77 -10.67 -4.50 9.30
CA GLY A 77 -10.09 -5.75 9.79
C GLY A 77 -11.14 -6.75 10.32
N ASN A 78 -12.16 -6.26 11.04
CA ASN A 78 -13.24 -7.12 11.54
C ASN A 78 -14.09 -7.70 10.40
N GLU A 79 -14.39 -6.86 9.41
CA GLU A 79 -15.11 -7.21 8.20
C GLU A 79 -14.35 -8.25 7.37
N LEU A 80 -13.02 -8.12 7.30
CA LEU A 80 -12.15 -9.05 6.58
C LEU A 80 -11.92 -10.38 7.30
N ARG A 81 -12.24 -10.51 8.59
CA ARG A 81 -12.01 -11.74 9.37
C ARG A 81 -12.65 -12.96 8.70
N GLY A 82 -13.92 -12.85 8.30
CA GLY A 82 -14.63 -13.92 7.63
C GLY A 82 -14.11 -14.19 6.21
N ALA A 83 -13.68 -13.15 5.49
CA ALA A 83 -13.08 -13.32 4.17
C ALA A 83 -11.77 -14.12 4.27
N PHE A 84 -10.89 -13.76 5.21
CA PHE A 84 -9.63 -14.46 5.42
C PHE A 84 -9.79 -15.85 6.02
N SER A 85 -10.90 -16.18 6.70
CA SER A 85 -11.14 -17.57 7.07
C SER A 85 -11.44 -18.48 5.87
N ARG A 86 -11.85 -17.92 4.72
CA ARG A 86 -12.18 -18.67 3.50
C ARG A 86 -11.06 -18.63 2.47
N PHE A 87 -10.39 -17.48 2.34
CA PHE A 87 -9.29 -17.29 1.40
C PHE A 87 -8.25 -16.34 2.01
N GLN A 88 -7.09 -16.86 2.39
CA GLN A 88 -6.01 -16.15 3.07
C GLN A 88 -4.68 -16.26 2.29
N PRO A 89 -3.57 -15.64 2.76
CA PRO A 89 -2.29 -15.71 2.06
C PRO A 89 -1.83 -17.11 1.70
N LYS A 90 -2.12 -18.13 2.53
CA LYS A 90 -1.81 -19.53 2.20
C LYS A 90 -2.49 -19.98 0.90
N ASN A 91 -3.78 -19.67 0.75
CA ASN A 91 -4.53 -20.00 -0.46
C ASN A 91 -4.06 -19.17 -1.66
N THR A 92 -3.65 -17.92 -1.45
CA THR A 92 -3.01 -17.12 -2.50
C THR A 92 -1.74 -17.79 -3.00
N VAL A 93 -0.86 -18.25 -2.10
CA VAL A 93 0.37 -18.97 -2.47
C VAL A 93 0.04 -20.22 -3.25
N GLU A 94 -0.85 -21.08 -2.74
CA GLU A 94 -1.29 -22.31 -3.41
C GLU A 94 -1.91 -22.04 -4.79
N TRP A 95 -2.67 -20.94 -4.94
CA TRP A 95 -3.32 -20.57 -6.21
C TRP A 95 -2.29 -20.18 -7.29
N PHE A 96 -1.22 -19.47 -6.91
CA PHE A 96 -0.13 -19.13 -7.83
C PHE A 96 0.78 -20.33 -8.10
N GLU A 97 1.12 -21.13 -7.09
CA GLU A 97 1.99 -22.30 -7.24
C GLU A 97 1.36 -23.38 -8.12
N SER A 98 0.05 -23.62 -7.98
CA SER A 98 -0.71 -24.51 -8.90
C SER A 98 -0.73 -24.02 -10.35
N ARG A 99 -0.30 -22.78 -10.62
CA ARG A 99 -0.11 -22.18 -11.95
C ARG A 99 1.35 -21.94 -12.28
N ASN A 100 2.26 -22.69 -11.64
CA ASN A 100 3.71 -22.65 -11.85
C ASN A 100 4.38 -21.32 -11.51
N VAL A 101 3.76 -20.50 -10.66
CA VAL A 101 4.37 -19.27 -10.13
C VAL A 101 4.80 -19.51 -8.68
N LYS A 102 6.10 -19.75 -8.49
CA LYS A 102 6.70 -19.91 -7.16
C LYS A 102 6.88 -18.55 -6.49
N LEU A 103 6.51 -18.46 -5.22
CA LEU A 103 6.70 -17.27 -4.40
C LEU A 103 7.84 -17.50 -3.39
N LYS A 104 8.59 -16.45 -3.10
CA LYS A 104 9.60 -16.41 -2.03
C LYS A 104 9.19 -15.42 -0.95
N VAL A 105 9.59 -15.71 0.28
CA VAL A 105 9.39 -14.86 1.45
C VAL A 105 10.67 -14.08 1.75
N GLU A 106 10.55 -12.78 1.99
CA GLU A 106 11.65 -11.95 2.52
C GLU A 106 11.61 -11.93 4.06
N SER A 107 12.67 -11.45 4.71
CA SER A 107 12.82 -11.46 6.18
C SER A 107 11.72 -10.69 6.93
N ASP A 108 11.08 -9.71 6.28
CA ASP A 108 9.96 -8.94 6.82
C ASP A 108 8.58 -9.55 6.52
N GLY A 109 8.56 -10.75 5.94
CA GLY A 109 7.37 -11.52 5.60
C GLY A 109 6.69 -11.12 4.30
N ARG A 110 7.17 -10.10 3.58
CA ARG A 110 6.65 -9.81 2.22
C ARG A 110 6.93 -10.98 1.28
N MET A 111 6.02 -11.21 0.33
CA MET A 111 6.15 -12.31 -0.61
C MET A 111 6.17 -11.81 -2.06
N PHE A 112 7.17 -12.24 -2.81
CA PHE A 112 7.42 -11.85 -4.20
C PHE A 112 7.49 -13.11 -5.08
N PRO A 113 7.23 -13.03 -6.40
CA PRO A 113 7.61 -14.10 -7.30
C PRO A 113 9.13 -14.33 -7.23
N VAL A 114 9.57 -15.59 -7.36
CA VAL A 114 11.01 -15.92 -7.34
C VAL A 114 11.80 -15.13 -8.38
N THR A 115 11.15 -14.77 -9.49
CA THR A 115 11.70 -14.01 -10.62
C THR A 115 11.95 -12.53 -10.31
N ASP A 116 11.44 -11.99 -9.21
CA ASP A 116 11.43 -10.55 -8.91
C ASP A 116 10.81 -9.68 -10.03
N ASP A 117 9.89 -10.24 -10.82
CA ASP A 117 9.23 -9.52 -11.92
C ASP A 117 7.71 -9.62 -11.81
N SER A 118 7.05 -8.47 -11.67
CA SER A 118 5.60 -8.33 -11.62
C SER A 118 4.89 -8.85 -12.87
N ASN A 119 5.57 -8.90 -14.02
CA ASN A 119 5.03 -9.51 -15.23
C ASN A 119 4.73 -11.00 -15.02
N THR A 120 5.48 -11.69 -14.16
CA THR A 120 5.21 -13.09 -13.80
C THR A 120 3.81 -13.23 -13.22
N ILE A 121 3.44 -12.34 -12.30
CA ILE A 121 2.11 -12.32 -11.65
C ILE A 121 1.04 -11.89 -12.65
N ALA A 122 1.31 -10.82 -13.41
CA ALA A 122 0.33 -10.27 -14.34
C ALA A 122 0.01 -11.25 -15.49
N ASN A 123 1.02 -11.96 -16.01
CA ASN A 123 0.84 -12.96 -17.05
C ASN A 123 0.10 -14.18 -16.51
N CYS A 124 0.43 -14.67 -15.30
CA CYS A 124 -0.34 -15.73 -14.66
C CYS A 124 -1.83 -15.39 -14.53
N LEU A 125 -2.18 -14.16 -14.14
CA LEU A 125 -3.57 -13.72 -14.07
C LEU A 125 -4.24 -13.65 -15.46
N ARG A 126 -3.52 -13.14 -16.47
CA ARG A 126 -4.04 -13.07 -17.86
C ARG A 126 -4.27 -14.46 -18.46
N ASP A 127 -3.32 -15.37 -18.25
CA ASP A 127 -3.39 -16.74 -18.74
C ASP A 127 -4.51 -17.51 -18.04
N ALA A 128 -4.66 -17.36 -16.73
CA ALA A 128 -5.78 -17.94 -15.98
C ALA A 128 -7.13 -17.40 -16.46
N ALA A 129 -7.25 -16.09 -16.72
CA ALA A 129 -8.48 -15.50 -17.27
C ALA A 129 -8.79 -16.05 -18.67
N LYS A 130 -7.77 -16.21 -19.53
CA LYS A 130 -7.91 -16.81 -20.85
C LYS A 130 -8.35 -18.28 -20.78
N GLN A 131 -7.75 -19.07 -19.90
CA GLN A 131 -8.11 -20.48 -19.68
C GLN A 131 -9.55 -20.62 -19.17
N ALA A 132 -9.96 -19.73 -18.26
CA ALA A 132 -11.33 -19.66 -17.74
C ALA A 132 -12.33 -19.00 -18.71
N ARG A 133 -11.90 -18.63 -19.92
CA ARG A 133 -12.73 -17.99 -20.97
C ARG A 133 -13.39 -16.68 -20.52
N VAL A 134 -12.76 -15.96 -19.60
CA VAL A 134 -13.18 -14.61 -19.18
C VAL A 134 -12.93 -13.64 -20.34
N ARG A 135 -13.96 -12.91 -20.77
CA ARG A 135 -13.80 -11.87 -21.79
C ARG A 135 -13.28 -10.59 -21.15
N ILE A 136 -12.36 -9.92 -21.85
CA ILE A 136 -11.77 -8.65 -21.39
C ILE A 136 -11.94 -7.64 -22.51
N GLU A 137 -12.50 -6.48 -22.19
CA GLU A 137 -12.67 -5.36 -23.12
C GLU A 137 -11.91 -4.14 -22.59
N LEU A 138 -10.90 -3.71 -23.35
CA LEU A 138 -10.06 -2.56 -23.07
C LEU A 138 -10.64 -1.29 -23.68
N GLY A 139 -10.24 -0.12 -23.18
CA GLY A 139 -10.76 1.17 -23.64
C GLY A 139 -12.27 1.34 -23.41
N ALA A 140 -12.86 0.52 -22.53
CA ALA A 140 -14.29 0.46 -22.28
C ALA A 140 -14.63 1.22 -20.98
N SER A 141 -15.13 2.45 -21.13
CA SER A 141 -15.52 3.29 -20.00
C SER A 141 -17.00 3.13 -19.67
N VAL A 142 -17.33 2.71 -18.46
CA VAL A 142 -18.71 2.68 -17.97
C VAL A 142 -19.13 4.10 -17.60
N LEU A 143 -20.19 4.60 -18.25
CA LEU A 143 -20.72 5.94 -18.07
C LEU A 143 -21.97 5.98 -17.19
N GLY A 144 -22.72 4.88 -17.14
CA GLY A 144 -23.97 4.78 -16.41
C GLY A 144 -24.29 3.34 -16.03
N VAL A 145 -24.96 3.16 -14.90
CA VAL A 145 -25.45 1.86 -14.43
C VAL A 145 -26.85 2.06 -13.87
N GLU A 146 -27.78 1.21 -14.30
CA GLU A 146 -29.15 1.16 -13.81
C GLU A 146 -29.55 -0.28 -13.50
N LYS A 147 -30.37 -0.46 -12.45
CA LYS A 147 -31.01 -1.74 -12.17
C LYS A 147 -32.19 -1.93 -13.13
N THR A 148 -32.31 -3.11 -13.72
CA THR A 148 -33.40 -3.39 -14.65
C THR A 148 -34.67 -3.83 -13.90
N PRO A 149 -35.88 -3.58 -14.44
CA PRO A 149 -37.12 -4.05 -13.83
C PRO A 149 -37.22 -5.57 -13.71
N GLN A 150 -36.58 -6.31 -14.62
CA GLN A 150 -36.58 -7.77 -14.65
C GLN A 150 -35.48 -8.43 -13.79
N GLY A 151 -34.69 -7.63 -13.08
CA GLY A 151 -33.51 -8.08 -12.32
C GLY A 151 -32.22 -8.04 -13.14
N GLY A 152 -31.11 -7.76 -12.45
CA GLY A 152 -29.82 -7.46 -13.06
C GLY A 152 -29.61 -5.96 -13.35
N PHE A 153 -28.69 -5.66 -14.26
CA PHE A 153 -28.23 -4.31 -14.54
C PHE A 153 -28.10 -4.07 -16.04
N ARG A 154 -28.37 -2.82 -16.44
CA ARG A 154 -27.99 -2.28 -17.74
C ARG A 154 -26.89 -1.25 -17.54
N LEU A 155 -25.86 -1.34 -18.35
CA LEU A 155 -24.70 -0.45 -18.33
C LEU A 155 -24.65 0.34 -19.64
N GLU A 156 -24.38 1.64 -19.54
CA GLU A 156 -23.95 2.47 -20.66
C GLU A 156 -22.43 2.44 -20.72
N VAL A 157 -21.87 1.96 -21.83
CA VAL A 157 -20.41 1.80 -22.01
C VAL A 157 -19.98 2.59 -23.23
N GLN A 158 -18.94 3.39 -23.08
CA GLN A 158 -18.26 4.07 -24.17
C GLN A 158 -17.02 3.28 -24.59
N LYS A 159 -16.92 2.94 -25.87
CA LYS A 159 -15.77 2.28 -26.49
C LYS A 159 -15.59 2.82 -27.90
N GLU A 160 -14.36 3.18 -28.29
CA GLU A 160 -14.02 3.64 -29.66
C GLU A 160 -14.96 4.77 -30.16
N ALA A 161 -15.25 5.74 -29.29
CA ALA A 161 -16.21 6.85 -29.52
C ALA A 161 -17.69 6.44 -29.71
N GLN A 162 -18.03 5.16 -29.64
CA GLN A 162 -19.40 4.67 -29.67
C GLN A 162 -19.93 4.42 -28.26
N LYS A 163 -21.23 4.66 -28.07
CA LYS A 163 -21.96 4.29 -26.86
C LYS A 163 -22.74 3.01 -27.13
N VAL A 164 -22.53 2.00 -26.28
CA VAL A 164 -23.23 0.73 -26.35
C VAL A 164 -23.91 0.45 -25.00
N PHE A 165 -25.04 -0.24 -25.07
CA PHE A 165 -25.73 -0.74 -23.88
C PHE A 165 -25.51 -2.24 -23.76
N ILE A 166 -25.12 -2.68 -22.56
CA ILE A 166 -24.93 -4.09 -22.23
C ILE A 166 -25.69 -4.43 -20.96
N GLN A 167 -26.12 -5.68 -20.84
CA GLN A 167 -26.85 -6.17 -19.69
C GLN A 167 -26.09 -7.27 -18.98
N THR A 168 -26.27 -7.35 -17.65
CA THR A 168 -25.71 -8.40 -16.82
C THR A 168 -26.66 -8.80 -15.70
N LYS A 169 -26.59 -10.05 -15.26
CA LYS A 169 -27.33 -10.51 -14.07
C LYS A 169 -26.69 -10.01 -12.78
N LYS A 170 -25.35 -10.01 -12.71
CA LYS A 170 -24.57 -9.56 -11.55
C LYS A 170 -23.53 -8.52 -11.93
N LEU A 171 -23.26 -7.58 -11.05
CA LEU A 171 -22.30 -6.50 -11.30
C LEU A 171 -21.31 -6.34 -10.15
N MET A 172 -20.01 -6.35 -10.47
CA MET A 172 -18.94 -6.08 -9.51
C MET A 172 -18.18 -4.82 -9.89
N PHE A 173 -17.99 -3.91 -8.92
CA PHE A 173 -17.05 -2.80 -9.05
C PHE A 173 -15.69 -3.19 -8.45
N ALA A 174 -14.67 -3.29 -9.30
CA ALA A 174 -13.28 -3.58 -8.95
C ALA A 174 -12.35 -2.42 -9.34
N THR A 175 -12.83 -1.19 -9.20
CA THR A 175 -12.18 0.04 -9.72
C THR A 175 -11.31 0.78 -8.70
N GLY A 176 -11.18 0.25 -7.48
CA GLY A 176 -10.41 0.87 -6.41
C GLY A 176 -10.92 2.26 -6.05
N GLY A 177 -10.00 3.24 -6.00
CA GLY A 177 -10.29 4.62 -5.63
C GLY A 177 -10.83 5.52 -6.76
N ASP A 178 -11.27 4.97 -7.89
CA ASP A 178 -11.72 5.77 -9.05
C ASP A 178 -13.00 6.57 -8.76
N ARG A 179 -12.92 7.91 -8.84
CA ARG A 179 -14.03 8.80 -8.47
C ARG A 179 -15.27 8.64 -9.33
N LYS A 180 -15.13 8.42 -10.65
CA LYS A 180 -16.29 8.25 -11.54
C LYS A 180 -17.07 7.00 -11.16
N SER A 181 -16.36 5.92 -10.85
CA SER A 181 -16.97 4.69 -10.36
C SER A 181 -17.68 4.87 -9.02
N GLN A 182 -17.12 5.68 -8.10
CA GLN A 182 -17.82 6.00 -6.85
C GLN A 182 -19.15 6.72 -7.11
N SER A 183 -19.21 7.64 -8.07
CA SER A 183 -20.46 8.30 -8.45
C SER A 183 -21.50 7.32 -9.02
N LEU A 184 -21.06 6.31 -9.79
CA LEU A 184 -21.95 5.24 -10.27
C LEU A 184 -22.46 4.35 -9.14
N ILE A 185 -21.62 4.05 -8.16
CA ILE A 185 -22.02 3.29 -6.97
C ILE A 185 -23.03 4.10 -6.14
N GLN A 186 -22.81 5.42 -6.00
CA GLN A 186 -23.77 6.33 -5.34
C GLN A 186 -25.10 6.40 -6.06
N SER A 187 -25.13 6.42 -7.39
CA SER A 187 -26.40 6.43 -8.14
C SER A 187 -27.20 5.14 -7.97
N LEU A 188 -26.57 4.06 -7.51
CA LEU A 188 -27.24 2.81 -7.11
C LEU A 188 -27.72 2.85 -5.64
N GLY A 189 -27.50 3.93 -4.91
CA GLY A 189 -27.99 4.13 -3.54
C GLY A 189 -26.98 3.92 -2.42
N HIS A 190 -25.72 3.63 -2.74
CA HIS A 190 -24.67 3.42 -1.74
C HIS A 190 -24.08 4.71 -1.16
N SER A 191 -23.70 4.65 0.12
CA SER A 191 -22.94 5.71 0.77
C SER A 191 -21.44 5.56 0.51
N ILE A 192 -20.78 6.67 0.18
CA ILE A 192 -19.32 6.73 0.00
C ILE A 192 -18.69 7.48 1.15
N VAL A 193 -17.82 6.79 1.89
CA VAL A 193 -16.96 7.41 2.89
C VAL A 193 -15.92 8.28 2.17
N PRO A 194 -15.77 9.57 2.52
CA PRO A 194 -14.89 10.51 1.81
C PRO A 194 -13.49 9.96 1.60
N GLN A 195 -12.94 10.06 0.38
CA GLN A 195 -11.66 9.46 0.06
C GLN A 195 -10.47 10.34 0.43
N VAL A 196 -9.46 9.76 1.09
CA VAL A 196 -8.18 10.42 1.41
C VAL A 196 -7.00 9.51 1.05
N PRO A 197 -5.82 10.05 0.72
CA PRO A 197 -4.61 9.28 0.52
C PRO A 197 -4.20 8.46 1.75
N SER A 198 -3.58 7.31 1.51
CA SER A 198 -3.06 6.38 2.50
C SER A 198 -1.81 5.69 1.91
N LEU A 199 -0.92 5.17 2.76
CA LEU A 199 0.35 4.56 2.33
C LEU A 199 1.16 5.52 1.44
N PHE A 200 1.53 6.68 1.98
CA PHE A 200 2.24 7.73 1.26
C PHE A 200 3.51 8.18 2.00
N THR A 201 4.44 8.77 1.25
CA THR A 201 5.68 9.34 1.77
C THR A 201 5.45 10.71 2.42
N PHE A 202 6.27 11.10 3.39
CA PHE A 202 6.17 12.42 4.02
C PHE A 202 7.09 13.41 3.35
N ASN A 203 6.55 14.57 2.96
CA ASN A 203 7.35 15.69 2.51
C ASN A 203 7.95 16.42 3.71
N ILE A 204 9.27 16.42 3.80
CA ILE A 204 10.03 16.98 4.93
C ILE A 204 11.20 17.75 4.34
N LYS A 205 11.32 19.03 4.72
CA LYS A 205 12.47 19.88 4.37
C LYS A 205 13.25 20.15 5.65
N ASP A 206 14.33 19.40 5.86
CA ASP A 206 15.18 19.52 7.03
C ASP A 206 16.65 19.34 6.64
N LYS A 207 17.53 20.19 7.18
CA LYS A 207 18.97 20.18 6.85
C LYS A 207 19.62 18.85 7.22
N ARG A 208 19.12 18.15 8.25
CA ARG A 208 19.68 16.87 8.73
C ARG A 208 19.50 15.72 7.72
N ILE A 209 18.60 15.87 6.75
CA ILE A 209 18.35 14.86 5.71
C ILE A 209 18.64 15.37 4.29
N ASP A 210 19.15 16.59 4.16
CA ASP A 210 19.45 17.19 2.87
C ASP A 210 20.63 16.47 2.19
N GLY A 211 20.51 16.27 0.86
CA GLY A 211 21.49 15.50 0.08
C GLY A 211 21.62 14.02 0.48
N LEU A 212 20.70 13.46 1.27
CA LEU A 212 20.74 12.07 1.74
C LEU A 212 19.76 11.13 1.02
N ALA A 213 19.22 11.54 -0.14
CA ALA A 213 18.37 10.65 -0.94
C ALA A 213 19.07 9.31 -1.22
N GLY A 214 18.34 8.21 -1.00
CA GLY A 214 18.83 6.84 -1.12
C GLY A 214 19.44 6.25 0.15
N VAL A 215 19.65 7.05 1.20
CA VAL A 215 20.10 6.53 2.50
C VAL A 215 18.93 5.82 3.19
N ALA A 216 19.13 4.55 3.56
CA ALA A 216 18.17 3.74 4.29
C ALA A 216 18.71 3.33 5.66
N VAL A 217 17.81 3.22 6.63
CA VAL A 217 18.07 2.65 7.97
C VAL A 217 17.04 1.55 8.20
N GLU A 218 17.50 0.32 8.43
CA GLU A 218 16.64 -0.88 8.44
C GLU A 218 15.71 -0.96 9.65
N ASP A 219 16.12 -0.39 10.79
CA ASP A 219 15.38 -0.48 12.04
C ASP A 219 15.18 0.91 12.68
N VAL A 220 14.05 1.52 12.36
CA VAL A 220 13.65 2.85 12.84
C VAL A 220 12.26 2.78 13.45
N THR A 221 12.05 3.45 14.57
CA THR A 221 10.71 3.69 15.13
C THR A 221 10.30 5.13 14.87
N VAL A 222 9.15 5.31 14.22
CA VAL A 222 8.56 6.62 13.91
C VAL A 222 7.26 6.83 14.65
N LYS A 223 7.00 8.07 15.07
CA LYS A 223 5.79 8.45 15.79
C LYS A 223 5.19 9.75 15.26
N ILE A 224 3.87 9.77 15.18
CA ILE A 224 3.06 10.96 14.87
C ILE A 224 1.76 10.85 15.67
N ASP A 225 1.41 11.88 16.44
CA ASP A 225 0.07 11.99 17.05
C ASP A 225 -0.39 10.73 17.81
N GLY A 226 0.50 10.15 18.62
CA GLY A 226 0.24 8.93 19.40
C GLY A 226 0.32 7.63 18.60
N LEU A 227 0.38 7.68 17.27
CA LEU A 227 0.63 6.51 16.43
C LEU A 227 2.12 6.19 16.39
N THR A 228 2.43 4.90 16.33
CA THR A 228 3.81 4.39 16.24
C THR A 228 3.90 3.34 15.14
N ALA A 229 5.00 3.37 14.38
CA ALA A 229 5.36 2.31 13.44
C ALA A 229 6.87 2.05 13.52
N ARG A 230 7.27 0.80 13.31
CA ARG A 230 8.68 0.37 13.29
C ARG A 230 8.99 -0.36 11.99
N GLY A 231 10.20 -0.18 11.49
CA GLY A 231 10.73 -0.87 10.31
C GLY A 231 11.68 0.01 9.51
N PRO A 232 12.01 -0.37 8.26
CA PRO A 232 12.95 0.40 7.45
C PRO A 232 12.41 1.79 7.11
N LEU A 233 13.31 2.77 7.12
CA LEU A 233 13.07 4.15 6.69
C LEU A 233 14.04 4.48 5.56
N LEU A 234 13.51 5.06 4.48
CA LEU A 234 14.27 5.54 3.33
C LEU A 234 14.19 7.06 3.24
N ILE A 235 15.34 7.74 3.19
CA ILE A 235 15.39 9.17 2.88
C ILE A 235 15.30 9.36 1.37
N THR A 236 14.43 10.26 0.92
CA THR A 236 14.20 10.59 -0.50
C THR A 236 14.57 12.04 -0.80
N HIS A 237 14.52 12.44 -2.07
CA HIS A 237 14.77 13.83 -2.48
C HIS A 237 13.79 14.86 -1.90
N TRP A 238 12.66 14.42 -1.34
CA TRP A 238 11.60 15.32 -0.85
C TRP A 238 11.21 15.05 0.61
N GLY A 239 11.85 14.09 1.29
CA GLY A 239 11.58 13.79 2.68
C GLY A 239 11.85 12.33 3.03
N MET A 240 10.86 11.66 3.63
CA MET A 240 11.01 10.29 4.15
C MET A 240 9.97 9.33 3.58
N SER A 241 10.39 8.09 3.35
CA SER A 241 9.65 6.96 2.81
C SER A 241 10.05 5.69 3.57
N GLY A 242 9.74 4.52 3.02
CA GLY A 242 10.03 3.22 3.59
C GLY A 242 8.87 2.66 4.41
N PRO A 243 8.88 1.34 4.69
CA PRO A 243 7.81 0.64 5.38
C PRO A 243 7.32 1.33 6.66
N ALA A 244 8.22 1.89 7.48
CA ALA A 244 7.84 2.54 8.73
C ALA A 244 6.96 3.79 8.48
N VAL A 245 7.38 4.65 7.56
CA VAL A 245 6.66 5.86 7.15
C VAL A 245 5.35 5.52 6.45
N LEU A 246 5.40 4.60 5.48
CA LEU A 246 4.22 4.18 4.72
C LEU A 246 3.17 3.59 5.65
N ARG A 247 3.55 2.68 6.56
CA ARG A 247 2.65 2.13 7.57
C ARG A 247 2.08 3.23 8.44
N LEU A 248 2.90 4.13 8.98
CA LEU A 248 2.43 5.21 9.84
C LEU A 248 1.41 6.11 9.12
N SER A 249 1.67 6.49 7.87
CA SER A 249 0.73 7.26 7.05
C SER A 249 -0.57 6.50 6.76
N ALA A 250 -0.51 5.16 6.69
CA ALA A 250 -1.68 4.34 6.49
C ALA A 250 -2.60 4.44 7.71
N TRP A 251 -2.08 4.14 8.90
CA TRP A 251 -2.83 4.22 10.15
C TRP A 251 -3.33 5.65 10.41
N GLY A 252 -2.47 6.65 10.20
CA GLY A 252 -2.77 8.06 10.42
C GLY A 252 -3.51 8.78 9.29
N ALA A 253 -3.97 8.09 8.24
CA ALA A 253 -4.50 8.74 7.02
C ALA A 253 -5.56 9.82 7.28
N ARG A 254 -6.48 9.60 8.23
CA ARG A 254 -7.52 10.59 8.60
C ARG A 254 -6.97 11.73 9.44
N ILE A 255 -6.20 11.41 10.49
CA ILE A 255 -5.54 12.40 11.36
C ILE A 255 -4.69 13.35 10.51
N LEU A 256 -3.89 12.81 9.59
CA LEU A 256 -3.07 13.60 8.69
C LEU A 256 -3.91 14.42 7.71
N PHE A 257 -5.02 13.88 7.21
CA PHE A 257 -5.94 14.64 6.35
C PHE A 257 -6.53 15.86 7.08
N ASP A 258 -7.04 15.67 8.30
CA ASP A 258 -7.66 16.73 9.10
C ASP A 258 -6.64 17.82 9.47
N LYS A 259 -5.37 17.44 9.63
CA LYS A 259 -4.25 18.35 9.83
C LYS A 259 -3.64 18.90 8.54
N HIS A 260 -4.29 18.75 7.39
CA HIS A 260 -3.81 19.23 6.09
C HIS A 260 -2.39 18.71 5.75
N TYR A 261 -2.07 17.51 6.21
CA TYR A 261 -0.78 16.82 6.10
C TYR A 261 0.39 17.60 6.71
N ALA A 262 0.11 18.46 7.70
CA ALA A 262 1.11 19.12 8.52
C ALA A 262 1.12 18.50 9.93
N SER A 263 2.23 17.87 10.30
CA SER A 263 2.41 17.30 11.64
C SER A 263 3.90 17.21 11.99
N LEU A 264 4.21 16.79 13.21
CA LEU A 264 5.59 16.57 13.67
C LEU A 264 5.86 15.07 13.72
N LEU A 265 6.88 14.63 12.99
CA LEU A 265 7.37 13.26 12.99
C LEU A 265 8.50 13.14 14.00
N THR A 266 8.34 12.30 15.02
CA THR A 266 9.46 11.90 15.88
C THR A 266 10.10 10.64 15.31
N VAL A 267 11.42 10.65 15.15
CA VAL A 267 12.21 9.54 14.61
C VAL A 267 13.19 9.04 15.67
N ASN A 268 13.10 7.75 15.98
CA ASN A 268 14.12 6.99 16.67
C ASN A 268 14.92 6.19 15.64
N TRP A 269 16.09 6.70 15.26
CA TRP A 269 17.03 6.08 14.33
C TRP A 269 17.66 4.79 14.87
N LEU A 270 17.47 4.53 16.17
CA LEU A 270 18.00 3.39 16.91
C LEU A 270 16.91 2.38 17.27
N GLY A 271 15.81 2.34 16.51
CA GLY A 271 14.69 1.44 16.76
C GLY A 271 14.00 1.72 18.11
N ASP A 272 14.24 0.87 19.10
CA ASP A 272 13.61 0.96 20.42
C ASP A 272 14.53 1.42 21.56
N TYR A 273 15.77 1.81 21.22
CA TYR A 273 16.72 2.34 22.20
C TYR A 273 16.12 3.50 22.99
N LYS A 274 16.46 3.51 24.29
CA LYS A 274 16.11 4.58 25.23
C LYS A 274 17.31 5.49 25.48
N LEU A 275 17.04 6.63 26.12
CA LEU A 275 18.05 7.65 26.38
C LEU A 275 19.26 7.10 27.13
N ASP A 276 19.04 6.39 28.24
CA ASP A 276 20.13 5.89 29.09
C ASP A 276 21.01 4.88 28.36
N ALA A 277 20.41 3.91 27.65
CA ALA A 277 21.15 2.94 26.84
C ALA A 277 21.94 3.60 25.70
N THR A 278 21.37 4.64 25.08
CA THR A 278 22.03 5.41 24.01
C THR A 278 23.23 6.18 24.56
N LEU A 279 23.04 6.85 25.70
CA LEU A 279 24.11 7.56 26.40
C LEU A 279 25.24 6.63 26.84
N GLU A 280 24.90 5.44 27.34
CA GLU A 280 25.89 4.45 27.74
C GLU A 280 26.78 4.00 26.55
N VAL A 281 26.18 3.79 25.37
CA VAL A 281 26.95 3.44 24.16
C VAL A 281 27.82 4.62 23.71
N LEU A 282 27.27 5.84 23.69
CA LEU A 282 28.02 7.03 23.31
C LEU A 282 29.18 7.32 24.27
N GLN A 283 28.97 7.14 25.59
CA GLN A 283 30.00 7.30 26.61
C GLN A 283 31.08 6.24 26.46
N ARG A 284 30.70 4.96 26.26
CA ARG A 284 31.66 3.89 25.96
C ARG A 284 32.47 4.18 24.69
N ASN A 285 31.84 4.71 23.64
CA ASN A 285 32.55 5.09 22.41
C ASN A 285 33.54 6.23 22.65
N LYS A 286 33.15 7.21 23.48
CA LYS A 286 34.00 8.32 23.89
C LYS A 286 35.23 7.88 24.67
N ASP A 287 35.06 6.96 25.61
CA ASP A 287 36.11 6.51 26.53
C ASP A 287 37.01 5.43 25.91
N TRP A 288 36.57 4.79 24.81
CA TRP A 288 37.38 3.81 24.11
C TRP A 288 38.62 4.45 23.49
N HIS A 289 39.80 4.00 23.93
CA HIS A 289 41.09 4.62 23.59
C HIS A 289 41.32 4.79 22.08
N GLU A 290 40.89 3.84 21.25
CA GLU A 290 41.03 3.93 19.79
C GLU A 290 40.11 4.98 19.16
N ASN A 291 39.00 5.33 19.81
CA ASN A 291 38.02 6.30 19.31
C ASN A 291 38.21 7.69 19.92
N ALA A 292 38.73 7.78 21.14
CA ALA A 292 38.93 9.04 21.87
C ALA A 292 39.61 10.12 21.03
N ARG A 293 40.61 9.76 20.22
CA ARG A 293 41.37 10.68 19.34
C ARG A 293 40.81 10.82 17.93
N LYS A 294 39.77 10.07 17.57
CA LYS A 294 39.10 10.16 16.26
C LYS A 294 38.04 11.27 16.31
N LYS A 295 37.83 11.90 15.16
CA LYS A 295 36.72 12.84 14.95
C LYS A 295 35.38 12.14 15.12
N VAL A 296 34.42 12.80 15.78
CA VAL A 296 33.06 12.25 15.99
C VAL A 296 32.39 11.94 14.66
N SER A 297 32.62 12.74 13.62
CA SER A 297 32.06 12.59 12.28
C SER A 297 32.72 11.49 11.43
N ALA A 298 33.84 10.91 11.88
CA ALA A 298 34.60 9.93 11.09
C ALA A 298 33.89 8.58 11.01
N ASN A 299 33.27 8.14 12.11
CA ASN A 299 32.55 6.86 12.19
C ASN A 299 31.32 7.00 13.09
N SER A 300 30.27 6.26 12.75
CA SER A 300 29.09 6.16 13.61
C SER A 300 29.39 5.33 14.84
N ALA A 301 28.90 5.77 16.01
CA ALA A 301 28.90 4.95 17.22
C ALA A 301 27.88 3.78 17.13
N PHE A 302 26.96 3.84 16.17
CA PHE A 302 25.93 2.83 15.92
C PHE A 302 26.05 2.33 14.48
N SER A 303 26.43 1.08 14.28
CA SER A 303 26.65 0.48 12.95
C SER A 303 25.42 0.54 12.05
N GLN A 304 24.22 0.53 12.61
CA GLN A 304 22.96 0.65 11.87
C GLN A 304 22.71 2.04 11.27
N VAL A 305 23.38 3.09 11.76
CA VAL A 305 23.23 4.46 11.25
C VAL A 305 24.29 4.70 10.18
N PRO A 306 23.93 4.82 8.89
CA PRO A 306 24.90 5.01 7.82
C PRO A 306 25.71 6.28 8.00
N LEU A 307 26.99 6.25 7.64
CA LEU A 307 27.94 7.34 7.87
C LEU A 307 27.46 8.70 7.30
N ARG A 308 26.78 8.69 6.14
CA ARG A 308 26.23 9.91 5.53
C ARG A 308 25.18 10.57 6.41
N LEU A 309 24.29 9.79 7.02
CA LEU A 309 23.29 10.28 7.97
C LEU A 309 23.95 10.69 9.29
N TRP A 310 24.85 9.86 9.81
CA TRP A 310 25.59 10.15 11.04
C TRP A 310 26.24 11.54 10.98
N LYS A 311 26.96 11.85 9.90
CA LYS A 311 27.60 13.15 9.69
C LYS A 311 26.64 14.34 9.78
N GLN A 312 25.40 14.19 9.30
CA GLN A 312 24.39 15.23 9.42
C GLN A 312 23.85 15.36 10.86
N LEU A 313 23.61 14.23 11.53
CA LEU A 313 23.11 14.22 12.91
C LEU A 313 24.12 14.78 13.91
N VAL A 314 25.43 14.56 13.69
CA VAL A 314 26.50 15.10 14.54
C VAL A 314 27.00 16.48 14.10
N TYR A 315 26.44 17.09 13.05
CA TYR A 315 26.94 18.35 12.49
C TYR A 315 27.06 19.46 13.56
N PHE A 316 26.13 19.51 14.51
CA PHE A 316 26.12 20.51 15.58
C PHE A 316 27.30 20.39 16.57
N ILE A 317 27.99 19.24 16.63
CA ILE A 317 29.16 19.01 17.48
C ILE A 317 30.42 19.66 16.85
N GLY A 318 30.42 19.80 15.52
CA GLY A 318 31.56 20.32 14.77
C GLY A 318 32.72 19.32 14.66
N ASP A 319 33.93 19.84 14.46
CA ASP A 319 35.13 19.05 14.16
C ASP A 319 35.87 18.55 15.42
N LYS A 320 35.11 18.08 16.42
CA LYS A 320 35.69 17.60 17.69
C LYS A 320 36.13 16.14 17.60
N ASN A 321 37.16 15.80 18.37
CA ASN A 321 37.44 14.40 18.70
C ASN A 321 36.47 13.94 19.79
N TRP A 322 36.27 12.63 19.89
CA TRP A 322 35.40 12.04 20.92
C TRP A 322 35.79 12.47 22.34
N ALA A 323 37.09 12.54 22.65
CA ALA A 323 37.60 12.97 23.96
C ALA A 323 37.15 14.38 24.36
N ASP A 324 36.86 15.26 23.39
CA ASP A 324 36.52 16.67 23.62
C ASP A 324 35.00 16.94 23.67
N VAL A 325 34.17 15.91 23.42
CA VAL A 325 32.70 16.05 23.44
C VAL A 325 32.20 16.21 24.88
N SER A 326 31.45 17.28 25.16
CA SER A 326 30.89 17.54 26.48
C SER A 326 29.70 16.60 26.79
N LYS A 327 29.37 16.45 28.09
CA LYS A 327 28.19 15.70 28.52
C LYS A 327 26.89 16.25 27.91
N ALA A 328 26.77 17.57 27.78
CA ALA A 328 25.60 18.21 27.16
C ALA A 328 25.48 17.88 25.67
N GLU A 329 26.60 17.82 24.94
CA GLU A 329 26.62 17.41 23.53
C GLU A 329 26.25 15.94 23.36
N LEU A 330 26.72 15.05 24.23
CA LEU A 330 26.31 13.64 24.23
C LEU A 330 24.80 13.49 24.50
N GLN A 331 24.25 14.24 25.46
CA GLN A 331 22.81 14.25 25.72
C GLN A 331 22.01 14.73 24.51
N LYS A 332 22.45 15.82 23.87
CA LYS A 332 21.81 16.32 22.66
C LYS A 332 21.88 15.32 21.50
N LEU A 333 23.03 14.65 21.30
CA LEU A 333 23.18 13.63 20.28
C LEU A 333 22.28 12.41 20.55
N ALA A 334 22.24 11.95 21.80
CA ALA A 334 21.37 10.85 22.20
C ALA A 334 19.89 11.19 21.93
N GLN A 335 19.46 12.41 22.27
CA GLN A 335 18.10 12.89 22.01
C GLN A 335 17.80 12.95 20.50
N GLU A 336 18.73 13.46 19.68
CA GLU A 336 18.57 13.50 18.23
C GLU A 336 18.45 12.09 17.62
N LEU A 337 19.21 11.12 18.15
CA LEU A 337 19.19 9.74 17.67
C LEU A 337 17.88 9.01 18.01
N ILE A 338 17.31 9.24 19.21
CA ILE A 338 16.14 8.48 19.66
C ILE A 338 14.80 9.21 19.49
N ALA A 339 14.83 10.52 19.29
CA ALA A 339 13.65 11.37 19.28
C ALA A 339 13.87 12.64 18.44
N GLY A 340 14.57 12.53 17.31
CA GLY A 340 14.73 13.62 16.36
C GLY A 340 13.36 14.03 15.79
N GLU A 341 13.03 15.31 15.85
CA GLU A 341 11.72 15.82 15.41
C GLU A 341 11.81 16.48 14.02
N TYR A 342 10.98 16.02 13.08
CA TYR A 342 10.99 16.45 11.69
C TYR A 342 9.61 16.98 11.29
N LYS A 343 9.56 18.21 10.77
CA LYS A 343 8.28 18.83 10.38
C LYS A 343 7.80 18.28 9.03
N ILE A 344 6.65 17.62 9.05
CA ILE A 344 5.94 17.20 7.85
C ILE A 344 5.25 18.43 7.27
N GLN A 345 5.52 18.72 6.00
CA GLN A 345 4.93 19.85 5.26
C GLN A 345 3.91 19.39 4.22
N GLY A 346 3.77 18.08 4.03
CA GLY A 346 2.81 17.49 3.13
C GLY A 346 3.02 16.00 2.93
N LYS A 347 2.23 15.45 2.02
CA LYS A 347 2.39 14.09 1.49
C LYS A 347 3.25 14.09 0.22
N GLY A 348 3.76 12.92 -0.15
CA GLY A 348 4.50 12.70 -1.39
C GLY A 348 3.77 13.19 -2.65
N GLN A 349 4.53 13.38 -3.72
CA GLN A 349 4.01 13.89 -5.00
C GLN A 349 3.50 12.76 -5.92
N PHE A 350 4.05 11.56 -5.81
CA PHE A 350 3.73 10.42 -6.68
C PHE A 350 2.41 9.75 -6.29
N LYS A 351 1.32 10.18 -6.94
CA LYS A 351 -0.04 9.70 -6.65
C LYS A 351 -0.25 8.21 -6.88
N ASP A 352 0.52 7.59 -7.77
CA ASP A 352 0.37 6.17 -8.12
C ASP A 352 0.83 5.22 -7.02
N GLU A 353 1.64 5.70 -6.07
CA GLU A 353 2.09 4.94 -4.89
C GLU A 353 0.99 4.84 -3.82
N PHE A 354 -0.08 5.63 -3.92
CA PHE A 354 -1.07 5.73 -2.85
C PHE A 354 -2.13 4.63 -2.94
N VAL A 355 -2.53 4.19 -1.75
CA VAL A 355 -3.81 3.51 -1.55
C VAL A 355 -4.82 4.55 -1.08
N THR A 356 -6.10 4.30 -1.37
CA THR A 356 -7.18 5.19 -0.94
C THR A 356 -7.77 4.70 0.37
N CYS A 357 -7.87 5.59 1.36
CA CYS A 357 -8.67 5.41 2.57
C CYS A 357 -10.07 5.99 2.34
N GLY A 358 -11.12 5.22 2.61
CA GLY A 358 -12.51 5.56 2.24
C GLY A 358 -12.97 4.77 1.00
N GLY A 359 -14.15 5.09 0.48
CA GLY A 359 -14.85 4.30 -0.54
C GLY A 359 -16.21 3.83 -0.04
N VAL A 360 -16.75 2.77 -0.63
CA VAL A 360 -18.07 2.22 -0.27
C VAL A 360 -18.15 1.90 1.23
N SER A 361 -19.25 2.29 1.86
CA SER A 361 -19.50 2.00 3.27
C SER A 361 -19.50 0.50 3.53
N LEU A 362 -18.65 0.05 4.47
CA LEU A 362 -18.57 -1.37 4.83
C LEU A 362 -19.88 -1.90 5.43
N LYS A 363 -20.70 -1.02 6.02
CA LYS A 363 -22.02 -1.38 6.59
C LYS A 363 -23.02 -1.84 5.53
N GLU A 364 -22.77 -1.49 4.26
CA GLU A 364 -23.66 -1.75 3.13
C GLU A 364 -23.20 -2.96 2.30
N VAL A 365 -22.21 -3.70 2.79
CA VAL A 365 -21.66 -4.90 2.13
C VAL A 365 -21.81 -6.10 3.05
N ASP A 366 -22.22 -7.24 2.51
CA ASP A 366 -22.12 -8.52 3.19
C ASP A 366 -20.76 -9.14 2.93
N PHE A 367 -19.87 -9.12 3.91
CA PHE A 367 -18.52 -9.68 3.80
C PHE A 367 -18.46 -11.22 3.72
N LYS A 368 -19.60 -11.92 3.84
CA LYS A 368 -19.67 -13.35 3.52
C LYS A 368 -19.66 -13.59 2.01
N THR A 369 -20.35 -12.76 1.25
CA THR A 369 -20.55 -12.91 -0.21
C THR A 369 -19.91 -11.80 -1.03
N MET A 370 -19.45 -10.73 -0.38
CA MET A 370 -19.09 -9.42 -0.94
C MET A 370 -20.24 -8.70 -1.67
N GLN A 371 -21.49 -9.16 -1.47
CA GLN A 371 -22.66 -8.59 -2.11
C GLN A 371 -23.12 -7.30 -1.42
N SER A 372 -23.71 -6.38 -2.19
CA SER A 372 -24.39 -5.22 -1.65
C SER A 372 -25.61 -5.62 -0.81
N ARG A 373 -25.82 -4.90 0.31
CA ARG A 373 -27.03 -4.97 1.14
C ARG A 373 -28.14 -4.04 0.67
N ILE A 374 -27.86 -3.16 -0.30
CA ILE A 374 -28.78 -2.15 -0.83
C ILE A 374 -29.37 -2.63 -2.16
N VAL A 375 -28.54 -3.22 -3.01
CA VAL A 375 -28.90 -3.61 -4.36
C VAL A 375 -28.49 -5.05 -4.61
N ASP A 376 -29.48 -5.93 -4.74
CA ASP A 376 -29.24 -7.32 -5.15
C ASP A 376 -28.67 -7.42 -6.58
N GLY A 377 -27.82 -8.43 -6.81
CA GLY A 377 -27.14 -8.71 -8.09
C GLY A 377 -25.63 -8.48 -8.11
#